data_AF-A0A7S2IA98-F1
#
_entry.id   AF-A0A7S2IA98-F1
#
_cell.length_a   1.000
_cell.length_b   1.000
_cell.length_c   1.000
_cell.angle_alpha   90.00
_cell.angle_beta   90.00
_cell.angle_gamma   90.00
#
_symmetry.space_group_name_H-M   'P 1'
#
loop_
_entity.id
_entity.type
_entity.pdbx_description
1 polymer ?
#
loop_
_entity_poly.entity_id
_entity_poly.type
_entity_poly.pdbx_seq_one_letter_code
_entity_poly.pdbx_strand_id
1 'polypeptide(L)'
;YDGGGRRQGGKIEHAQMGSQNEHSHSSGQAGSMYEWLWHIYGLIHTNCDILDAPQMDGQLKKPPTICILLRPIISLLAHSCNPSCCLEGIDWTTGSAQLRTRFPLKVGDELSRCYAGCLKESASSFAEQPLDVRRSVLREKGFHFDCACDLCVLQANAGRKGRRNATSKRRVG
;
A
#
# COMPACT_ATOMS: atom_id res chain seq x y z
N TYR A 1 -43.63 -3.30 -39.63
CA TYR A 1 -42.56 -2.43 -40.13
C TYR A 1 -41.28 -2.85 -39.44
N ASP A 2 -40.55 -3.71 -40.14
CA ASP A 2 -39.26 -4.28 -39.76
C ASP A 2 -38.18 -3.21 -39.70
N GLY A 3 -37.29 -3.32 -38.71
CA GLY A 3 -36.12 -2.48 -38.53
C GLY A 3 -34.90 -3.31 -38.12
N GLY A 4 -34.44 -4.17 -39.03
CA GLY A 4 -33.26 -5.00 -38.86
C GLY A 4 -31.96 -4.20 -38.99
N GLY A 5 -31.17 -4.15 -37.92
CA GLY A 5 -29.80 -3.63 -37.92
C GLY A 5 -28.77 -4.74 -38.07
N ARG A 6 -28.23 -4.92 -39.29
CA ARG A 6 -27.06 -5.78 -39.57
C ARG A 6 -25.81 -5.17 -38.95
N ARG A 7 -25.16 -5.89 -38.02
CA ARG A 7 -23.76 -5.64 -37.63
C ARG A 7 -22.84 -6.45 -38.54
N GLN A 8 -21.97 -5.76 -39.26
CA GLN A 8 -20.94 -6.37 -40.11
C GLN A 8 -19.85 -7.00 -39.24
N GLY A 9 -19.52 -8.25 -39.56
CA GLY A 9 -18.40 -8.98 -38.96
C GLY A 9 -17.07 -8.50 -39.51
N GLY A 10 -16.17 -8.09 -38.61
CA GLY A 10 -14.77 -7.84 -38.92
C GLY A 10 -14.02 -9.17 -39.00
N LYS A 11 -13.34 -9.40 -40.12
CA LYS A 11 -12.34 -10.45 -40.32
C LYS A 11 -11.23 -10.30 -39.27
N ILE A 12 -10.94 -11.37 -38.55
CA ILE A 12 -9.72 -11.49 -37.74
C ILE A 12 -8.70 -12.23 -38.60
N GLU A 13 -7.71 -11.50 -39.11
CA GLU A 13 -6.57 -12.07 -39.82
C GLU A 13 -5.57 -12.59 -38.78
N HIS A 14 -5.40 -13.91 -38.75
CA HIS A 14 -4.35 -14.57 -37.97
C HIS A 14 -3.01 -14.38 -38.68
N ALA A 15 -2.21 -13.42 -38.22
CA ALA A 15 -0.80 -13.33 -38.59
C ALA A 15 -0.02 -14.44 -37.86
N GLN A 16 0.33 -15.50 -38.57
CA GLN A 16 1.38 -16.44 -38.16
C GLN A 16 2.73 -15.71 -38.22
N MET A 17 3.26 -15.32 -37.07
CA MET A 17 4.67 -14.98 -36.91
C MET A 17 5.41 -16.21 -36.42
N GLY A 18 6.01 -16.93 -37.37
CA GLY A 18 7.14 -17.79 -37.10
C GLY A 18 8.40 -16.95 -36.94
N SER A 19 9.10 -17.16 -35.83
CA SER A 19 10.56 -17.03 -35.77
C SER A 19 11.04 -17.81 -34.55
N GLN A 20 11.54 -19.01 -34.82
CA GLN A 20 12.31 -19.78 -33.86
C GLN A 20 13.63 -19.05 -33.66
N ASN A 21 13.68 -18.22 -32.62
CA ASN A 21 14.93 -17.63 -32.15
C ASN A 21 15.51 -18.60 -31.12
N GLU A 22 16.36 -19.52 -31.59
CA GLU A 22 17.23 -20.31 -30.72
C GLU A 22 18.25 -19.36 -30.08
N HIS A 23 17.85 -18.73 -28.98
CA HIS A 23 18.78 -18.06 -28.09
C HIS A 23 19.32 -19.09 -27.11
N SER A 24 20.48 -19.62 -27.46
CA SER A 24 21.44 -20.27 -26.59
C SER A 24 21.76 -19.38 -25.39
N HIS A 25 20.97 -19.54 -24.32
CA HIS A 25 21.20 -18.96 -23.00
C HIS A 25 22.28 -19.76 -22.27
N SER A 26 23.55 -19.45 -22.54
CA SER A 26 24.70 -20.00 -21.80
C SER A 26 25.64 -18.91 -21.27
N SER A 27 25.07 -17.84 -20.72
CA SER A 27 25.76 -16.87 -19.84
C SER A 27 25.09 -16.87 -18.47
N GLY A 28 25.17 -18.02 -17.82
CA GLY A 28 24.53 -18.30 -16.54
C GLY A 28 25.24 -17.68 -15.34
N GLN A 29 24.41 -17.26 -14.40
CA GLN A 29 24.64 -17.18 -12.95
C GLN A 29 25.19 -15.88 -12.32
N ALA A 30 25.89 -14.97 -13.01
CA ALA A 30 26.36 -13.74 -12.35
C ALA A 30 25.30 -12.61 -12.31
N GLY A 31 24.36 -12.59 -13.25
CA GLY A 31 23.21 -11.68 -13.24
C GLY A 31 22.19 -11.98 -12.13
N SER A 32 22.27 -13.16 -11.51
CA SER A 32 21.26 -13.58 -10.52
C SER A 32 21.45 -12.88 -9.18
N MET A 33 22.68 -12.78 -8.65
CA MET A 33 22.87 -12.36 -7.26
C MET A 33 22.41 -10.92 -6.99
N TYR A 34 22.71 -9.98 -7.89
CA TYR A 34 22.27 -8.59 -7.74
C TYR A 34 20.76 -8.46 -7.87
N GLU A 35 20.14 -9.19 -8.80
CA GLU A 35 18.68 -9.23 -8.91
C GLU A 35 18.04 -9.80 -7.64
N TRP A 36 18.59 -10.89 -7.10
CA TRP A 36 18.14 -11.47 -5.83
C TRP A 36 18.27 -10.49 -4.66
N LEU A 37 19.39 -9.77 -4.57
CA LEU A 37 19.59 -8.74 -3.53
C LEU A 37 18.60 -7.60 -3.67
N TRP A 38 18.28 -7.16 -4.90
CA TRP A 38 17.25 -6.15 -5.14
C TRP A 38 15.85 -6.64 -4.75
N HIS A 39 15.52 -7.90 -5.03
CA HIS A 39 14.25 -8.50 -4.59
C HIS A 39 14.16 -8.57 -3.07
N ILE A 40 15.21 -9.05 -2.39
CA ILE A 40 15.25 -9.11 -0.92
C ILE A 40 15.14 -7.70 -0.33
N TYR A 41 15.86 -6.73 -0.90
CA TYR A 41 15.78 -5.33 -0.48
C TYR A 41 14.35 -4.78 -0.63
N GLY A 42 13.71 -5.02 -1.77
CA GLY A 42 12.32 -4.63 -2.01
C GLY A 42 11.36 -5.28 -1.02
N LEU A 43 11.53 -6.58 -0.73
CA LEU A 43 10.74 -7.30 0.27
C LEU A 43 10.92 -6.70 1.66
N ILE A 44 12.16 -6.47 2.10
CA ILE A 44 12.44 -5.85 3.39
C ILE A 44 11.81 -4.46 3.46
N HIS A 45 12.05 -3.62 2.46
CA HIS A 45 11.58 -2.23 2.45
C HIS A 45 10.05 -2.11 2.48
N THR A 46 9.33 -3.05 1.88
CA THR A 46 7.86 -3.03 1.80
C THR A 46 7.16 -3.79 2.94
N ASN A 47 7.83 -4.75 3.56
CA ASN A 47 7.22 -5.66 4.55
C ASN A 47 7.79 -5.54 5.96
N CYS A 48 8.79 -4.70 6.20
CA CYS A 48 9.35 -4.51 7.54
C CYS A 48 8.64 -3.43 8.33
N ASP A 49 8.69 -3.58 9.65
CA ASP A 49 8.37 -2.52 10.58
C ASP A 49 9.66 -1.92 11.13
N ILE A 50 9.76 -0.59 11.06
CA ILE A 50 10.88 0.19 11.62
C ILE A 50 10.48 0.64 13.01
N LEU A 51 11.26 0.23 14.01
CA LEU A 51 10.92 0.43 15.41
C LEU A 51 12.10 1.04 16.14
N ASP A 52 11.79 1.97 17.04
CA ASP A 52 12.76 2.45 18.00
C ASP A 52 12.87 1.43 19.13
N ALA A 53 14.09 0.91 19.34
CA ALA A 53 14.34 0.03 20.47
C ALA A 53 14.03 0.78 21.80
N PRO A 54 13.44 0.11 22.79
CA PRO A 54 13.15 0.73 24.08
C PRO A 54 14.46 1.24 24.70
N GLN A 55 14.44 2.47 25.19
CA GLN A 55 15.55 2.97 26.01
C GLN A 55 15.52 2.20 27.32
N MET A 56 16.58 1.42 27.59
CA MET A 56 16.76 0.78 28.89
C MET A 56 17.15 1.86 29.90
N ASP A 57 16.36 2.01 30.96
CA ASP A 57 16.60 2.99 32.02
C ASP A 57 18.02 2.83 32.60
N GLY A 58 18.75 3.95 32.69
CA GLY A 58 20.05 4.01 33.38
C GLY A 58 21.31 3.96 32.50
N GLN A 59 21.21 3.89 31.17
CA GLN A 59 22.39 4.07 30.30
C GLN A 59 22.44 5.47 29.65
N LEU A 60 23.65 6.03 29.51
CA LEU A 60 23.92 7.25 28.73
C LEU A 60 23.14 7.22 27.42
N LYS A 61 22.56 8.36 27.00
CA LYS A 61 21.83 8.56 25.73
C LYS A 61 22.60 7.99 24.54
N LYS A 62 22.42 6.68 24.27
CA LYS A 62 22.91 6.04 23.06
C LYS A 62 22.03 6.49 21.90
N PRO A 63 22.59 6.57 20.68
CA PRO A 63 21.77 6.80 19.50
C PRO A 63 20.65 5.73 19.45
N PRO A 64 19.45 6.09 18.98
CA PRO A 64 18.34 5.16 18.90
C PRO A 64 18.76 3.94 18.08
N THR A 65 18.66 2.76 18.67
CA THR A 65 18.89 1.51 17.93
C THR A 65 17.65 1.27 17.09
N ILE A 66 17.83 1.27 15.77
CA ILE A 66 16.77 0.98 14.82
C ILE A 66 16.73 -0.54 14.64
N CYS A 67 15.61 -1.15 14.98
CA CYS A 67 15.37 -2.57 14.71
C CYS A 67 14.43 -2.72 13.51
N ILE A 68 14.84 -3.57 12.57
CA ILE A 68 14.05 -3.98 11.41
C ILE A 68 13.48 -5.36 11.73
N LEU A 69 12.16 -5.46 11.88
CA LEU A 69 11.48 -6.74 12.14
C LEU A 69 10.68 -7.16 10.90
N LEU A 70 10.99 -8.35 10.40
CA LEU A 70 10.22 -9.02 9.35
C LEU A 70 9.12 -9.86 9.99
N ARG A 71 7.87 -9.55 9.66
CA ARG A 71 6.68 -10.21 10.23
C ARG A 71 5.75 -10.66 9.11
N PRO A 72 6.01 -11.82 8.50
CA PRO A 72 5.32 -12.26 7.29
C PRO A 72 3.79 -12.24 7.40
N ILE A 73 3.24 -12.63 8.55
CA ILE A 73 1.78 -12.63 8.75
C ILE A 73 1.21 -11.22 8.82
N ILE A 74 1.89 -10.30 9.51
CA ILE A 74 1.41 -8.91 9.66
C ILE A 74 1.57 -8.14 8.34
N SER A 75 2.59 -8.47 7.54
CA SER A 75 2.81 -7.84 6.24
C SER A 75 1.80 -8.25 5.17
N LEU A 76 1.01 -9.31 5.40
CA LEU A 76 -0.12 -9.68 4.54
C LEU A 76 -1.35 -8.77 4.72
N LEU A 77 -1.42 -8.01 5.82
CA LEU A 77 -2.57 -7.16 6.11
C LEU A 77 -2.57 -5.93 5.23
N ALA A 78 -3.66 -5.71 4.50
CA ALA A 78 -3.81 -4.56 3.62
C ALA A 78 -3.80 -3.22 4.40
N HIS A 79 -3.43 -2.16 3.69
CA HIS A 79 -3.51 -0.82 4.22
C HIS A 79 -4.97 -0.31 4.28
N SER A 80 -5.34 0.26 5.42
CA SER A 80 -6.49 1.17 5.50
C SER A 80 -6.13 2.39 6.35
N CYS A 81 -6.61 3.56 5.95
CA CYS A 81 -6.48 4.78 6.77
C CYS A 81 -7.43 4.77 7.98
N ASN A 82 -8.43 3.89 7.97
CA ASN A 82 -9.22 3.53 9.15
C ASN A 82 -9.12 2.00 9.36
N PRO A 83 -8.00 1.51 9.90
CA PRO A 83 -7.73 0.08 9.96
C PRO A 83 -8.63 -0.64 10.96
N SER A 84 -8.91 -1.92 10.70
CA SER A 84 -9.60 -2.83 11.64
C SER A 84 -8.68 -3.32 12.76
N CYS A 85 -7.37 -3.30 12.54
CA CYS A 85 -6.37 -3.74 13.52
C CYS A 85 -5.36 -2.64 13.85
N CYS A 86 -4.81 -2.68 15.07
CA CYS A 86 -3.64 -1.91 15.49
C CYS A 86 -2.59 -2.83 16.11
N LEU A 87 -1.32 -2.46 15.93
CA LEU A 87 -0.19 -3.09 16.60
C LEU A 87 -0.05 -2.45 17.98
N GLU A 88 -0.31 -3.20 19.05
CA GLU A 88 -0.31 -2.67 20.42
C GLU A 88 1.05 -2.77 21.12
N GLY A 89 1.90 -3.71 20.69
CA GLY A 89 3.17 -3.91 21.35
C GLY A 89 4.01 -4.98 20.69
N ILE A 90 5.29 -4.94 21.04
CA ILE A 90 6.29 -5.90 20.60
C ILE A 90 7.02 -6.35 21.85
N ASP A 91 6.96 -7.65 22.09
CA ASP A 91 7.83 -8.24 23.09
C ASP A 91 9.22 -8.40 22.49
N TRP A 92 10.14 -7.55 22.93
CA TRP A 92 11.53 -7.51 22.46
C TRP A 92 12.34 -8.75 22.87
N THR A 93 11.86 -9.52 23.86
CA THR A 93 12.51 -10.75 24.30
C THR A 93 12.22 -11.89 23.33
N THR A 94 10.96 -11.99 22.88
CA THR A 94 10.50 -13.06 21.98
C THR A 94 10.43 -12.63 20.51
N GLY A 95 10.54 -11.33 20.22
CA GLY A 95 10.26 -10.75 18.91
C GLY A 95 8.78 -10.81 18.51
N SER A 96 7.88 -11.24 19.42
CA SER A 96 6.46 -11.39 19.12
C SER A 96 5.76 -10.03 19.06
N ALA A 97 4.77 -9.93 18.18
CA ALA A 97 3.97 -8.72 17.98
C ALA A 97 2.50 -9.01 18.33
N GLN A 98 1.87 -8.09 19.06
CA GLN A 98 0.45 -8.19 19.38
C GLN A 98 -0.35 -7.29 18.46
N LEU A 99 -1.20 -7.91 17.66
CA LEU A 99 -2.19 -7.24 16.83
C LEU A 99 -3.55 -7.33 17.52
N ARG A 100 -4.22 -6.19 17.72
CA ARG A 100 -5.57 -6.14 18.31
C ARG A 100 -6.56 -5.47 17.39
N THR A 101 -7.80 -5.91 17.46
CA THR A 101 -8.91 -5.34 16.71
C THR A 101 -9.35 -4.02 17.36
N ARG A 102 -9.59 -2.99 16.54
CA ARG A 102 -10.05 -1.67 17.02
C ARG A 102 -11.56 -1.60 17.22
N PHE A 103 -12.30 -2.52 16.61
CA PHE A 103 -13.75 -2.64 16.71
C PHE A 103 -14.16 -4.11 16.52
N PRO A 104 -15.37 -4.51 16.94
CA PRO A 104 -15.87 -5.86 16.73
C PRO A 104 -15.86 -6.24 15.25
N LEU A 105 -15.33 -7.42 14.93
CA LEU A 105 -15.27 -7.96 13.57
C LEU A 105 -16.21 -9.16 13.43
N LYS A 106 -16.77 -9.33 12.25
CA LYS A 106 -17.55 -10.49 11.83
C LYS A 106 -16.69 -11.42 10.98
N VAL A 107 -17.12 -12.68 10.89
CA VAL A 107 -16.51 -13.64 9.96
C VAL A 107 -16.67 -13.12 8.53
N GLY A 108 -15.56 -13.03 7.81
CA GLY A 108 -15.50 -12.47 6.45
C GLY A 108 -15.10 -10.99 6.38
N ASP A 109 -15.02 -10.28 7.51
CA ASP A 109 -14.48 -8.92 7.52
C ASP A 109 -12.97 -8.93 7.19
N GLU A 110 -12.53 -7.95 6.41
CA GLU A 110 -11.12 -7.80 6.05
C GLU A 110 -10.30 -7.26 7.23
N LEU A 111 -9.18 -7.95 7.52
CA LEU A 111 -8.18 -7.46 8.46
C LEU A 111 -7.26 -6.47 7.74
N SER A 112 -7.16 -5.26 8.29
CA SER A 112 -6.37 -4.18 7.73
C SER A 112 -5.59 -3.45 8.83
N ARG A 113 -4.43 -2.91 8.47
CA ARG A 113 -3.58 -2.10 9.35
C ARG A 113 -3.27 -0.75 8.69
N CYS A 114 -2.89 0.24 9.48
CA CYS A 114 -2.35 1.47 8.91
C CYS A 114 -0.84 1.31 8.73
N TYR A 115 -0.33 1.63 7.53
CA TYR A 115 1.10 1.63 7.23
C TYR A 115 1.80 2.89 7.72
N ALA A 116 1.05 3.92 8.17
CA ALA A 116 1.64 5.12 8.76
C ALA A 116 2.42 4.82 10.05
N GLY A 117 2.09 3.73 10.76
CA GLY A 117 2.91 3.26 11.87
C GLY A 117 4.35 2.93 11.45
N CYS A 118 4.57 2.45 10.23
CA CYS A 118 5.91 2.24 9.66
C CYS A 118 6.65 3.56 9.38
N LEU A 119 5.92 4.68 9.37
CA LEU A 119 6.42 6.04 9.12
C LEU A 119 6.62 6.84 10.42
N LYS A 120 6.50 6.19 11.58
CA LYS A 120 6.51 6.82 12.91
C LYS A 120 5.38 7.83 13.12
N GLU A 121 4.29 7.70 12.37
CA GLU A 121 3.08 8.49 12.55
C GLU A 121 1.98 7.62 13.19
N SER A 122 1.22 8.20 14.12
CA SER A 122 0.04 7.50 14.65
C SER A 122 -1.02 7.34 13.56
N ALA A 123 -1.76 6.24 13.60
CA ALA A 123 -2.84 6.00 12.64
C ALA A 123 -3.92 7.10 12.67
N SER A 124 -4.19 7.67 13.84
CA SER A 124 -5.12 8.79 14.01
C SER A 124 -4.59 10.06 13.35
N SER A 125 -3.35 10.46 13.64
CA SER A 125 -2.70 11.63 13.03
C SER A 125 -2.68 11.50 11.51
N PHE A 126 -2.33 10.31 11.01
CA PHE A 126 -2.32 10.06 9.58
C PHE A 126 -3.72 10.17 8.97
N ALA A 127 -4.76 9.64 9.62
CA ALA A 127 -6.13 9.70 9.11
C ALA A 127 -6.71 11.12 9.03
N GLU A 128 -6.23 12.03 9.88
CA GLU A 128 -6.60 13.44 9.90
C GLU A 128 -5.94 14.25 8.77
N GLN A 129 -4.88 13.74 8.16
CA GLN A 129 -4.20 14.41 7.05
C GLN A 129 -5.10 14.50 5.80
N PRO A 130 -4.93 15.56 4.98
CA PRO A 130 -5.59 15.69 3.69
C PRO A 130 -5.39 14.45 2.80
N LEU A 131 -6.42 14.09 2.02
CA LEU A 131 -6.42 12.90 1.16
C LEU A 131 -5.20 12.83 0.21
N ASP A 132 -4.87 13.96 -0.41
CA ASP A 132 -3.74 14.10 -1.32
C ASP A 132 -2.40 13.86 -0.60
N VAL A 133 -2.24 14.38 0.61
CA VAL A 133 -1.06 14.14 1.46
C VAL A 133 -0.93 12.66 1.79
N ARG A 134 -2.00 12.02 2.28
CA ARG A 134 -1.98 10.59 2.65
C ARG A 134 -1.58 9.71 1.46
N ARG A 135 -2.15 9.98 0.28
CA ARG A 135 -1.81 9.23 -0.94
C ARG A 135 -0.39 9.52 -1.42
N SER A 136 0.09 10.76 -1.33
CA SER A 136 1.49 11.07 -1.67
C SER A 136 2.46 10.30 -0.78
N VAL A 137 2.21 10.29 0.52
CA VAL A 137 3.02 9.55 1.49
C VAL A 137 3.05 8.05 1.15
N LEU A 138 1.91 7.43 0.84
CA LEU A 138 1.88 6.01 0.47
C LEU A 138 2.65 5.71 -0.82
N ARG A 139 2.57 6.59 -1.82
CA ARG A 139 3.34 6.44 -3.07
C ARG A 139 4.84 6.65 -2.87
N GLU A 140 5.21 7.70 -2.15
CA GLU A 140 6.60 8.14 -1.99
C GLU A 140 7.39 7.28 -0.99
N LYS A 141 6.73 6.72 0.01
CA LYS A 141 7.36 5.85 1.03
C LYS A 141 7.50 4.39 0.59
N GLY A 142 7.36 4.11 -0.70
CA GLY A 142 7.67 2.80 -1.28
C GLY A 142 6.52 1.80 -1.29
N PHE A 143 5.28 2.21 -0.95
CA PHE A 143 4.13 1.31 -1.10
C PHE A 143 3.49 1.41 -2.49
N HIS A 144 3.69 2.52 -3.20
CA HIS A 144 3.34 2.68 -4.62
C HIS A 144 1.86 2.45 -4.98
N PHE A 145 0.92 2.79 -4.09
CA PHE A 145 -0.52 2.70 -4.37
C PHE A 145 -1.32 3.91 -3.84
N ASP A 146 -2.53 4.10 -4.39
CA ASP A 146 -3.50 5.08 -3.92
C ASP A 146 -4.55 4.41 -3.02
N CYS A 147 -4.58 4.78 -1.75
CA CYS A 147 -5.57 4.22 -0.83
C CYS A 147 -7.02 4.55 -1.25
N ALA A 148 -7.85 3.51 -1.30
CA ALA A 148 -9.26 3.54 -1.67
C ALA A 148 -10.20 3.10 -0.54
N CYS A 149 -9.73 3.10 0.72
CA CYS A 149 -10.59 2.81 1.88
C CYS A 149 -11.76 3.82 1.98
N ASP A 150 -12.80 3.46 2.73
CA ASP A 150 -14.01 4.28 2.88
C ASP A 150 -13.72 5.74 3.26
N LEU A 151 -12.77 5.96 4.18
CA LEU A 151 -12.36 7.31 4.57
C LEU A 151 -11.81 8.12 3.38
N CYS A 152 -10.98 7.50 2.54
CA CYS A 152 -10.45 8.13 1.33
C CYS A 152 -11.54 8.43 0.31
N VAL A 153 -12.48 7.49 0.12
CA VAL A 153 -13.60 7.66 -0.81
C VAL A 153 -14.53 8.78 -0.37
N LEU A 154 -14.86 8.83 0.93
CA LEU A 154 -15.71 9.89 1.51
C LEU A 154 -15.08 11.28 1.33
N GLN A 155 -13.79 11.44 1.64
CA GLN A 155 -13.09 12.72 1.45
C GLN A 155 -12.98 13.12 -0.03
N ALA A 156 -12.72 12.17 -0.93
CA ALA A 156 -12.69 12.43 -2.36
C ALA A 156 -14.04 12.96 -2.88
N ASN A 157 -15.15 12.43 -2.35
CA ASN A 157 -16.50 12.85 -2.71
C ASN A 157 -16.86 14.21 -2.10
N ALA A 158 -16.39 14.53 -0.89
CA ALA A 158 -16.60 15.83 -0.26
C ALA A 158 -15.98 16.97 -1.08
N GLY A 159 -14.75 16.79 -1.59
CA GLY A 159 -14.08 17.79 -2.44
C GLY A 159 -14.80 18.08 -3.77
N ARG A 160 -15.52 17.08 -4.32
CA ARG A 160 -16.30 17.24 -5.56
C ARG A 160 -17.55 18.10 -5.37
N LYS A 161 -18.22 18.02 -4.20
CA LYS A 161 -19.41 18.82 -3.91
C LYS A 161 -19.09 20.31 -3.81
N GLY A 162 -17.94 20.67 -3.25
CA GLY A 162 -17.49 22.08 -3.17
C GLY A 162 -17.24 22.73 -4.54
N ARG A 163 -16.65 21.99 -5.49
CA ARG A 163 -16.34 22.52 -6.83
C ARG A 163 -17.56 22.81 -7.71
N ARG A 164 -18.65 22.03 -7.54
CA ARG A 164 -19.90 22.26 -8.30
C ARG A 164 -20.60 23.56 -7.89
N ASN A 165 -20.49 23.96 -6.62
CA ASN A 165 -21.11 25.22 -6.16
C ASN A 165 -20.31 26.46 -6.56
N ALA A 166 -18.98 26.34 -6.75
CA ALA A 166 -18.13 27.48 -7.13
C ALA A 166 -18.32 27.92 -8.58
N THR A 167 -18.70 27.01 -9.49
CA THR A 167 -18.88 27.30 -10.92
C THR A 167 -20.25 27.89 -11.27
N SER A 168 -21.25 27.75 -10.40
CA SER A 168 -22.61 28.26 -10.65
C SER A 168 -22.79 29.77 -10.39
N LYS A 169 -21.83 30.45 -9.75
CA LYS A 169 -21.95 31.88 -9.40
C LYS A 169 -21.38 32.86 -10.44
N ARG A 170 -20.90 32.40 -11.60
CA ARG A 170 -20.20 33.25 -12.60
C ARG A 170 -21.00 33.58 -13.88
N ARG A 171 -22.30 33.29 -13.94
CA ARG A 171 -23.17 33.61 -15.09
C ARG A 171 -24.43 34.38 -14.66
N VAL A 172 -24.26 35.56 -14.10
CA VAL A 172 -25.28 36.62 -14.11
C VAL A 172 -24.51 37.94 -14.16
N GLY A 173 -24.29 38.45 -15.36
CA GLY A 173 -23.56 39.68 -15.65
C GLY A 173 -23.61 39.95 -17.13
#